data_AF-E5YI94-F1
#
_entry.id   AF-E5YI94-F1
#
_cell.length_a   1.000
_cell.length_b   1.000
_cell.length_c   1.000
_cell.angle_alpha   90.00
_cell.angle_beta   90.00
_cell.angle_gamma   90.00
#
_symmetry.space_group_name_H-M   'P 1'
#
loop_
_entity.id
_entity.type
_entity.pdbx_description
1 polymer ?
#
loop_
_entity_poly.entity_id
_entity_poly.type
_entity_poly.pdbx_seq_one_letter_code
_entity_poly.pdbx_strand_id
1 'polypeptide(L)'
;MKINKALSPATAMLAIIVATFPLLAILKLPLAHGAVVQVIEDAQSVWLLFGAIFTWCYMKPLTLPPRQKVFWCWATVWWIVLFGRGISWGRDFFPEVHKIYFRTISVILIGTLLLMLFIPALRKDIATRFKYQSIPLWTVLLMVVSFLISDTIEHHRLLSPLFIRDRQYQDLLEELYELPFMLCLFSVAYDIMRSDKKLHRKERLALIESYH
;
A
#
# COMPACT_ATOMS: atom_id res chain seq x y z
N MET A 1 10.42 -11.95 -15.37
CA MET A 1 9.95 -10.67 -14.80
C MET A 1 10.45 -9.56 -15.69
N LYS A 2 9.57 -8.67 -16.17
CA LYS A 2 10.01 -7.47 -16.91
C LYS A 2 10.23 -6.36 -15.89
N ILE A 3 11.36 -5.66 -15.97
CA ILE A 3 11.70 -4.57 -15.06
C ILE A 3 11.67 -3.28 -15.85
N ASN A 4 10.81 -2.34 -15.43
CA ASN A 4 10.84 -0.99 -15.95
C ASN A 4 11.83 -0.16 -15.13
N LYS A 5 12.92 0.27 -15.76
CA LYS A 5 13.95 1.12 -15.14
C LYS A 5 13.67 2.61 -15.30
N ALA A 6 12.58 3.00 -15.95
CA ALA A 6 12.22 4.41 -16.08
C ALA A 6 11.85 4.97 -14.70
N LEU A 7 12.46 6.10 -14.34
CA LEU A 7 12.09 6.85 -13.16
C LEU A 7 10.85 7.69 -13.49
N SER A 8 9.72 7.43 -12.81
CA SER A 8 8.54 8.25 -13.00
C SER A 8 8.72 9.61 -12.31
N PRO A 9 8.15 10.71 -12.85
CA PRO A 9 8.22 12.02 -12.18
C PRO A 9 7.64 11.99 -10.76
N ALA A 10 6.57 11.23 -10.54
CA ALA A 10 5.98 11.06 -9.22
C ALA A 10 6.95 10.36 -8.25
N THR A 11 7.63 9.31 -8.71
CA THR A 11 8.65 8.61 -7.91
C THR A 11 9.83 9.53 -7.58
N ALA A 12 10.28 10.34 -8.54
CA ALA A 12 11.35 11.31 -8.33
C ALA A 12 10.95 12.37 -7.29
N MET A 13 9.74 12.92 -7.41
CA MET A 13 9.21 13.89 -6.45
C MET A 13 9.10 13.29 -5.05
N LEU A 14 8.57 12.07 -4.93
CA LEU A 14 8.50 11.37 -3.64
C LEU A 14 9.89 11.11 -3.06
N ALA A 15 10.86 10.69 -3.88
CA ALA A 15 12.23 10.49 -3.40
C ALA A 15 12.87 11.78 -2.86
N ILE A 16 12.60 12.92 -3.50
CA ILE A 16 13.05 14.24 -3.02
C ILE A 16 12.38 14.55 -1.68
N ILE A 17 11.07 14.37 -1.55
CA ILE A 17 10.32 14.60 -0.30
C ILE A 17 10.87 13.71 0.82
N VAL A 18 11.08 12.42 0.55
CA VAL A 18 11.63 11.48 1.54
C VAL A 18 13.02 11.88 2.02
N ALA A 19 13.85 12.44 1.13
CA ALA A 19 15.17 12.93 1.48
C ALA A 19 15.14 14.19 2.38
N THR A 20 14.02 14.93 2.45
CA THR A 20 13.90 16.10 3.32
C THR A 20 13.39 15.77 4.73
N PHE A 21 12.81 14.60 4.98
CA PHE A 21 12.27 14.24 6.30
C PHE A 21 13.29 14.37 7.45
N PRO A 22 14.56 13.94 7.32
CA PRO A 22 15.54 14.12 8.39
C PRO A 22 15.82 15.59 8.73
N LEU A 23 15.56 16.53 7.81
CA LEU A 23 15.75 17.97 8.04
C LEU A 23 14.68 18.56 8.98
N LEU A 24 13.52 17.91 9.13
CA LEU A 24 12.44 18.39 9.99
C LEU A 24 12.87 18.45 11.47
N ALA A 25 13.66 17.47 11.91
CA ALA A 25 14.24 17.44 13.25
C ALA A 25 15.27 18.57 13.46
N ILE A 26 15.98 18.98 12.40
CA ILE A 26 16.93 20.10 12.45
C ILE A 26 16.20 21.44 12.57
N LEU A 27 15.08 21.60 11.85
CA LEU A 27 14.29 22.82 11.80
C LEU A 27 13.40 23.04 13.03
N LYS A 28 13.39 22.11 13.99
CA LYS A 28 12.63 22.15 15.25
C LYS A 28 11.14 22.50 15.03
N LEU A 29 10.50 21.85 14.07
CA LEU A 29 9.09 22.07 13.78
C LEU A 29 8.23 21.79 15.02
N PRO A 30 7.31 22.70 15.41
CA PRO A 30 6.46 22.48 16.56
C PRO A 30 5.54 21.29 16.32
N LEU A 31 5.73 20.22 17.10
CA LEU A 31 4.97 18.97 17.02
C LEU A 31 3.52 19.10 17.55
N ALA A 32 3.10 20.29 17.97
CA ALA A 32 1.78 20.60 18.53
C ALA A 32 1.28 19.54 19.52
N HIS A 33 2.16 19.08 20.42
CA HIS A 33 1.85 18.10 21.47
C HIS A 33 1.37 16.74 20.91
N GLY A 34 1.84 16.34 19.73
CA GLY A 34 1.48 15.07 19.08
C GLY A 34 0.32 15.19 18.08
N ALA A 35 -0.40 16.32 18.05
CA ALA A 35 -1.53 16.50 17.13
C ALA A 35 -1.15 16.37 15.65
N VAL A 36 0.08 16.76 15.29
CA VAL A 36 0.58 16.61 13.91
C VAL A 36 0.71 15.14 13.51
N VAL A 37 1.21 14.31 14.42
CA VAL A 37 1.38 12.86 14.21
C VAL A 37 0.02 12.21 14.02
N GLN A 38 -0.92 12.50 14.92
CA GLN A 38 -2.29 11.98 14.84
C GLN A 38 -3.01 12.35 13.53
N VAL A 39 -2.85 13.59 13.05
CA VAL A 39 -3.44 14.00 11.76
C VAL A 39 -2.84 13.22 10.59
N ILE A 40 -1.54 12.88 10.66
CA ILE A 40 -0.88 12.07 9.63
C ILE A 40 -1.40 10.63 9.67
N GLU A 41 -1.49 10.01 10.85
CA GLU A 41 -2.06 8.67 11.05
C GLU A 41 -3.51 8.56 10.55
N ASP A 42 -4.35 9.57 10.86
CA ASP A 42 -5.73 9.63 10.39
C ASP A 42 -5.78 9.76 8.86
N ALA A 43 -4.93 10.62 8.28
CA ALA A 43 -4.86 10.81 6.83
C ALA A 43 -4.38 9.54 6.10
N GLN A 44 -3.40 8.83 6.66
CA GLN A 44 -2.95 7.52 6.16
C GLN A 44 -4.08 6.48 6.22
N SER A 45 -4.81 6.41 7.33
CA SER A 45 -5.94 5.49 7.49
C SER A 45 -7.04 5.77 6.46
N VAL A 46 -7.37 7.04 6.23
CA VAL A 46 -8.28 7.47 5.15
C VAL A 46 -7.74 7.07 3.78
N TRP A 47 -6.43 7.19 3.55
CA TRP A 47 -5.80 6.79 2.29
C TRP A 47 -5.88 5.28 2.04
N LEU A 48 -5.66 4.46 3.06
CA LEU A 48 -5.79 2.99 2.97
C LEU A 48 -7.23 2.57 2.70
N LEU A 49 -8.19 3.21 3.37
CA LEU A 49 -9.62 3.00 3.11
C LEU A 49 -10.00 3.41 1.68
N PHE A 50 -9.49 4.54 1.20
CA PHE A 50 -9.62 4.96 -0.18
C PHE A 50 -9.05 3.89 -1.14
N GLY A 51 -7.87 3.34 -0.86
CA GLY A 51 -7.26 2.26 -1.65
C GLY A 51 -8.17 1.02 -1.76
N ALA A 52 -8.81 0.63 -0.65
CA ALA A 52 -9.77 -0.47 -0.63
C ALA A 52 -11.00 -0.17 -1.51
N ILE A 53 -11.64 0.98 -1.30
CA ILE A 53 -12.83 1.39 -2.06
C ILE A 53 -12.50 1.54 -3.55
N PHE A 54 -11.37 2.16 -3.87
CA PHE A 54 -10.90 2.34 -5.24
C PHE A 54 -10.69 1.00 -5.96
N THR A 55 -10.02 0.06 -5.29
CA THR A 55 -9.76 -1.29 -5.83
C THR A 55 -11.06 -2.08 -6.02
N TRP A 56 -11.97 -1.99 -5.06
CA TRP A 56 -13.31 -2.58 -5.15
C TRP A 56 -14.12 -2.00 -6.32
N CYS A 57 -14.15 -0.68 -6.46
CA CYS A 57 -14.82 0.01 -7.55
C CYS A 57 -14.20 -0.34 -8.91
N TYR A 58 -12.87 -0.48 -8.99
CA TYR A 58 -12.19 -0.96 -10.19
C TYR A 58 -12.63 -2.38 -10.57
N MET A 59 -12.79 -3.25 -9.58
CA MET A 59 -13.16 -4.66 -9.79
C MET A 59 -14.51 -4.83 -10.52
N LYS A 60 -15.42 -3.83 -10.45
CA LYS A 60 -16.81 -3.80 -10.96
C LYS A 60 -17.34 -5.17 -11.49
N PRO A 61 -18.33 -5.80 -10.82
CA PRO A 61 -18.65 -7.22 -10.97
C PRO A 61 -19.08 -7.70 -12.37
N LEU A 62 -19.26 -6.82 -13.35
CA LEU A 62 -19.74 -7.16 -14.70
C LEU A 62 -18.69 -7.03 -15.82
N THR A 63 -17.54 -6.38 -15.60
CA THR A 63 -16.63 -6.00 -16.69
C THR A 63 -15.29 -6.75 -16.73
N LEU A 64 -14.83 -7.29 -15.60
CA LEU A 64 -13.56 -8.03 -15.56
C LEU A 64 -13.74 -9.54 -15.79
N PRO A 65 -12.75 -10.23 -16.40
CA PRO A 65 -12.75 -11.68 -16.45
C PRO A 65 -12.73 -12.30 -15.04
N PRO A 66 -13.37 -13.47 -14.83
CA PRO A 66 -13.46 -14.12 -13.52
C PRO A 66 -12.11 -14.25 -12.80
N ARG A 67 -11.05 -14.61 -13.54
CA ARG A 67 -9.70 -14.78 -13.00
C ARG A 67 -9.12 -13.50 -12.40
N GLN A 68 -9.23 -12.37 -13.10
CA GLN A 68 -8.71 -11.09 -12.62
C GLN A 68 -9.55 -10.54 -11.46
N LYS A 69 -10.85 -10.83 -11.43
CA LYS A 69 -11.73 -10.47 -10.30
C LYS A 69 -11.24 -11.08 -8.99
N VAL A 70 -10.84 -12.35 -8.99
CA VAL A 70 -10.32 -13.01 -7.77
C VAL A 70 -9.05 -12.30 -7.28
N PHE A 71 -8.15 -11.91 -8.18
CA PHE A 71 -6.94 -11.15 -7.82
C PHE A 71 -7.27 -9.79 -7.20
N TRP A 72 -8.17 -9.01 -7.81
CA TRP A 72 -8.53 -7.69 -7.29
C TRP A 72 -9.42 -7.74 -6.05
N CYS A 73 -10.19 -8.80 -5.85
CA CYS A 73 -10.85 -9.10 -4.59
C CYS A 73 -9.81 -9.37 -3.50
N TRP A 74 -8.81 -10.21 -3.76
CA TRP A 74 -7.72 -10.48 -2.84
C TRP A 74 -6.92 -9.21 -2.50
N ALA A 75 -6.62 -8.37 -3.49
CA ALA A 75 -5.98 -7.07 -3.29
C ALA A 75 -6.85 -6.10 -2.45
N THR A 76 -8.17 -6.15 -2.60
CA THR A 76 -9.09 -5.35 -1.76
C THR A 76 -8.99 -5.78 -0.30
N VAL A 77 -8.92 -7.09 -0.02
CA VAL A 77 -8.72 -7.60 1.36
C VAL A 77 -7.37 -7.15 1.92
N TRP A 78 -6.31 -7.07 1.10
CA TRP A 78 -5.02 -6.51 1.53
C TRP A 78 -5.13 -5.06 2.00
N TRP A 79 -5.83 -4.20 1.25
CA TRP A 79 -6.07 -2.81 1.67
C TRP A 79 -6.83 -2.73 2.99
N ILE A 80 -7.86 -3.57 3.16
CA ILE A 80 -8.64 -3.63 4.41
C ILE A 80 -7.78 -4.10 5.58
N VAL A 81 -6.88 -5.06 5.36
CA VAL A 81 -5.94 -5.52 6.39
C VAL A 81 -4.95 -4.44 6.79
N LEU A 82 -4.39 -3.70 5.82
CA LEU A 82 -3.48 -2.58 6.10
C LEU A 82 -4.21 -1.46 6.84
N PHE A 83 -5.40 -1.08 6.37
CA PHE A 83 -6.26 -0.11 7.06
C PHE A 83 -6.54 -0.55 8.50
N GLY A 84 -6.97 -1.80 8.66
CA GLY A 84 -7.25 -2.38 9.96
C GLY A 84 -6.02 -2.39 10.87
N ARG A 85 -4.81 -2.67 10.36
CA ARG A 85 -3.57 -2.52 11.14
C ARG A 85 -3.38 -1.07 11.58
N GLY A 86 -3.51 -0.11 10.66
CA GLY A 86 -3.29 1.32 10.93
C GLY A 86 -4.18 1.86 12.05
N ILE A 87 -5.43 1.40 12.14
CA ILE A 87 -6.37 1.81 13.21
C ILE A 87 -6.41 0.84 14.40
N SER A 88 -5.41 -0.03 14.58
CA SER A 88 -5.37 -1.07 15.63
C SER A 88 -6.64 -1.94 15.67
N TRP A 89 -7.22 -2.21 14.50
CA TRP A 89 -8.48 -2.93 14.29
C TRP A 89 -9.69 -2.27 14.97
N GLY A 90 -9.60 -1.00 15.35
CA GLY A 90 -10.60 -0.27 16.12
C GLY A 90 -10.43 -0.38 17.64
N ARG A 91 -9.42 -1.11 18.13
CA ARG A 91 -9.20 -1.33 19.58
C ARG A 91 -9.05 -0.03 20.35
N ASP A 92 -8.31 0.91 19.78
CA ASP A 92 -7.96 2.15 20.47
C ASP A 92 -9.14 3.15 20.48
N PHE A 93 -10.09 3.00 19.55
CA PHE A 93 -11.33 3.79 19.49
C PHE A 93 -12.42 3.26 20.42
N PHE A 94 -12.43 1.96 20.70
CA PHE A 94 -13.43 1.29 21.54
C PHE A 94 -12.77 0.51 22.68
N PRO A 95 -12.12 1.21 23.63
CA PRO A 95 -11.33 0.57 24.70
C PRO A 95 -12.19 -0.28 25.64
N GLU A 96 -13.47 0.08 25.78
CA GLU A 96 -14.45 -0.62 26.62
C GLU A 96 -14.88 -1.98 26.04
N VAL A 97 -14.66 -2.20 24.74
CA VAL A 97 -15.05 -3.44 24.06
C VAL A 97 -14.01 -4.53 24.30
N HIS A 98 -14.49 -5.74 24.58
CA HIS A 98 -13.60 -6.85 24.92
C HIS A 98 -12.61 -7.17 23.77
N LYS A 99 -11.32 -7.32 24.11
CA LYS A 99 -10.23 -7.49 23.14
C LYS A 99 -10.40 -8.68 22.18
N ILE A 100 -11.26 -9.64 22.52
CA ILE A 100 -11.57 -10.81 21.70
C ILE A 100 -12.17 -10.43 20.34
N TYR A 101 -12.98 -9.38 20.26
CA TYR A 101 -13.63 -8.97 19.00
C TYR A 101 -12.59 -8.48 17.97
N PHE A 102 -11.66 -7.61 18.39
CA PHE A 102 -10.59 -7.11 17.51
C PHE A 102 -9.64 -8.21 17.05
N ARG A 103 -9.32 -9.15 17.94
CA ARG A 103 -8.52 -10.34 17.58
C ARG A 103 -9.23 -11.20 16.55
N THR A 104 -10.52 -11.45 16.73
CA THR A 104 -11.33 -12.21 15.79
C THR A 104 -11.39 -11.54 14.42
N ILE A 105 -11.57 -10.21 14.36
CA ILE A 105 -11.54 -9.44 13.10
C ILE A 105 -10.19 -9.64 12.39
N SER A 106 -9.08 -9.47 13.12
CA SER A 106 -7.73 -9.65 12.57
C SER A 106 -7.53 -11.08 12.03
N VAL A 107 -7.91 -12.10 12.79
CA VAL A 107 -7.80 -13.51 12.39
C VAL A 107 -8.63 -13.81 11.14
N ILE A 108 -9.86 -13.30 11.07
CA ILE A 108 -10.73 -13.51 9.90
C ILE A 108 -10.11 -12.87 8.66
N LEU A 109 -9.65 -11.62 8.74
CA LEU A 109 -9.12 -10.89 7.60
C LEU A 109 -7.77 -11.44 7.11
N ILE A 110 -6.85 -11.71 8.03
CA ILE A 110 -5.56 -12.35 7.70
C ILE A 110 -5.80 -13.78 7.21
N GLY A 111 -6.67 -14.53 7.88
CA GLY A 111 -7.08 -15.87 7.47
C GLY A 111 -7.65 -15.87 6.05
N THR A 112 -8.47 -14.88 5.69
CA THR A 112 -9.03 -14.73 4.34
C THR A 112 -7.91 -14.54 3.31
N LEU A 113 -6.92 -13.69 3.57
CA LEU A 113 -5.77 -13.51 2.67
C LEU A 113 -5.04 -14.81 2.40
N LEU A 114 -4.81 -15.60 3.45
CA LEU A 114 -4.10 -16.87 3.36
C LEU A 114 -4.95 -17.94 2.66
N LEU A 115 -6.23 -18.06 3.02
CA LEU A 115 -7.13 -19.05 2.44
C LEU A 115 -7.36 -18.81 0.95
N MET A 116 -7.44 -17.56 0.52
CA MET A 116 -7.58 -17.22 -0.91
C MET A 116 -6.41 -17.73 -1.76
N LEU A 117 -5.21 -17.93 -1.20
CA LEU A 117 -4.07 -18.50 -1.92
C LEU A 117 -4.29 -19.96 -2.33
N PHE A 118 -5.19 -20.70 -1.69
CA PHE A 118 -5.54 -22.04 -2.13
C PHE A 118 -6.31 -22.03 -3.47
N ILE A 119 -6.93 -20.91 -3.85
CA ILE A 119 -7.68 -20.76 -5.10
C ILE A 119 -6.71 -20.85 -6.30
N PRO A 120 -6.82 -21.87 -7.17
CA PRO A 120 -5.89 -22.05 -8.29
C PRO A 120 -5.90 -20.88 -9.27
N ALA A 121 -7.05 -20.23 -9.48
CA ALA A 121 -7.19 -19.07 -10.34
C ALA A 121 -6.32 -17.90 -9.85
N LEU A 122 -6.29 -17.64 -8.53
CA LEU A 122 -5.49 -16.58 -7.93
C LEU A 122 -4.00 -16.84 -8.12
N ARG A 123 -3.52 -18.05 -7.78
CA ARG A 123 -2.09 -18.40 -7.93
C ARG A 123 -1.62 -18.30 -9.39
N LYS A 124 -2.44 -18.75 -10.34
CA LYS A 124 -2.16 -18.60 -11.77
C LYS A 124 -2.07 -17.12 -12.16
N ASP A 125 -2.96 -16.27 -11.64
CA ASP A 125 -2.94 -14.82 -11.89
C ASP A 125 -1.68 -14.16 -11.34
N ILE A 126 -1.35 -14.43 -10.08
CA ILE A 126 -0.11 -13.95 -9.44
C ILE A 126 1.12 -14.35 -10.26
N ALA A 127 1.25 -15.64 -10.61
CA ALA A 127 2.41 -16.13 -11.38
C ALA A 127 2.50 -15.48 -12.77
N THR A 128 1.36 -15.26 -13.42
CA THR A 128 1.30 -14.62 -14.75
C THR A 128 1.70 -13.15 -14.67
N ARG A 129 1.20 -12.42 -13.67
CA ARG A 129 1.57 -11.02 -13.42
C ARG A 129 3.06 -10.93 -13.10
N PHE A 130 3.58 -11.79 -12.24
CA PHE A 130 5.02 -11.82 -11.93
C PHE A 130 5.90 -12.09 -13.17
N LYS A 131 5.42 -12.91 -14.10
CA LYS A 131 6.15 -13.22 -15.33
C LYS A 131 6.10 -12.09 -16.36
N TYR A 132 4.92 -11.54 -16.63
CA TYR A 132 4.66 -10.67 -17.78
C TYR A 132 4.44 -9.19 -17.46
N GLN A 133 4.03 -8.86 -16.23
CA GLN A 133 3.87 -7.48 -15.79
C GLN A 133 5.25 -6.83 -15.67
N SER A 134 5.32 -5.57 -16.09
CA SER A 134 6.52 -4.77 -15.88
C SER A 134 6.47 -4.11 -14.51
N ILE A 135 7.42 -4.43 -13.64
CA ILE A 135 7.50 -3.85 -12.30
C ILE A 135 8.30 -2.54 -12.37
N PRO A 136 7.77 -1.41 -11.88
CA PRO A 136 8.50 -0.14 -11.81
C PRO A 136 9.57 -0.21 -10.72
N LEU A 137 10.83 -0.43 -11.13
CA LEU A 137 11.94 -0.71 -10.22
C LEU A 137 12.09 0.36 -9.14
N TRP A 138 12.14 1.62 -9.56
CA TRP A 138 12.39 2.74 -8.66
C TRP A 138 11.24 2.98 -7.68
N THR A 139 9.99 2.79 -8.12
CA THR A 139 8.82 2.91 -7.24
C THR A 139 8.80 1.81 -6.19
N VAL A 140 9.09 0.57 -6.58
CA VAL A 140 9.18 -0.55 -5.63
C VAL A 140 10.37 -0.39 -4.70
N LEU A 141 11.51 0.06 -5.21
CA LEU A 141 12.68 0.31 -4.36
C LEU A 141 12.39 1.41 -3.33
N LEU A 142 11.81 2.53 -3.75
CA LEU A 142 11.42 3.61 -2.83
C LEU A 142 10.41 3.14 -1.79
N MET A 143 9.42 2.36 -2.20
CA MET A 143 8.44 1.74 -1.31
C MET A 143 9.10 0.87 -0.23
N VAL A 144 9.99 -0.04 -0.64
CA VAL A 144 10.69 -0.96 0.27
C VAL A 144 11.64 -0.20 1.19
N VAL A 145 12.42 0.74 0.66
CA VAL A 145 13.36 1.54 1.47
C VAL A 145 12.60 2.37 2.50
N SER A 146 11.51 3.03 2.12
CA SER A 146 10.73 3.85 3.07
C SER A 146 10.10 3.00 4.17
N PHE A 147 9.54 1.84 3.80
CA PHE A 147 9.00 0.88 4.78
C PHE A 147 10.08 0.38 5.76
N LEU A 148 11.27 0.02 5.26
CA LEU A 148 12.38 -0.42 6.12
C LEU A 148 12.89 0.68 7.05
N ILE A 149 12.89 1.94 6.60
CA ILE A 149 13.26 3.08 7.44
C ILE A 149 12.23 3.26 8.55
N SER A 150 10.93 3.26 8.21
CA SER A 150 9.84 3.34 9.18
C SER A 150 9.92 2.20 10.23
N ASP A 151 10.04 0.93 9.81
CA ASP A 151 10.21 -0.23 10.71
C ASP A 151 11.47 -0.11 11.61
N THR A 152 12.55 0.46 11.08
CA THR A 152 13.79 0.69 11.84
C THR A 152 13.59 1.75 12.93
N ILE A 153 12.80 2.79 12.64
CA ILE A 153 12.44 3.85 13.59
C ILE A 153 11.52 3.29 14.67
N GLU A 154 10.47 2.54 14.29
CA GLU A 154 9.48 1.93 15.19
C GLU A 154 10.14 0.98 16.21
N HIS A 155 11.05 0.11 15.76
CA HIS A 155 11.61 -0.95 16.60
C HIS A 155 12.97 -0.62 17.24
N HIS A 156 13.40 0.66 17.22
CA HIS A 156 14.67 1.13 17.80
C HIS A 156 15.88 0.25 17.42
N ARG A 157 15.92 -0.29 16.19
CA ARG A 157 16.99 -1.19 15.75
C ARG A 157 18.34 -0.45 15.65
N LEU A 158 19.44 -1.19 15.49
CA LEU A 158 20.84 -0.71 15.49
C LEU A 158 21.13 0.54 14.62
N LEU A 159 20.30 0.85 13.61
CA LEU A 159 20.43 2.01 12.72
C LEU A 159 19.62 3.24 13.17
N SER A 160 18.79 3.13 14.21
CA SER A 160 18.00 4.23 14.81
C SER A 160 18.82 5.50 15.08
N PRO A 161 20.09 5.44 15.58
CA PRO A 161 20.89 6.65 15.81
C PRO A 161 21.30 7.41 14.54
N LEU A 162 21.26 6.79 13.36
CA LEU A 162 21.61 7.44 12.09
C LEU A 162 20.49 8.35 11.56
N PHE A 163 19.25 8.08 11.96
CA PHE A 163 18.06 8.82 11.50
C PHE A 163 17.43 9.65 12.61
N ILE A 164 17.49 9.18 13.85
CA ILE A 164 16.86 9.82 15.02
C ILE A 164 17.96 10.48 15.86
N ARG A 165 18.02 11.81 15.79
CA ARG A 165 18.90 12.62 16.64
C ARG A 165 18.17 13.15 17.88
N ASP A 166 16.85 13.26 17.80
CA ASP A 166 15.97 13.73 18.86
C ASP A 166 14.75 12.80 18.95
N ARG A 167 14.53 12.20 20.14
CA ARG A 167 13.43 11.26 20.39
C ARG A 167 12.06 11.92 20.25
N GLN A 168 11.99 13.25 20.36
CA GLN A 168 10.72 13.97 20.24
C GLN A 168 10.10 13.86 18.82
N TYR A 169 10.92 13.65 17.78
CA TYR A 169 10.47 13.57 16.38
C TYR A 169 10.36 12.13 15.88
N GLN A 170 10.57 11.14 16.74
CA GLN A 170 10.58 9.74 16.35
C GLN A 170 9.25 9.32 15.72
N ASP A 171 8.15 9.50 16.45
CA ASP A 171 6.81 9.11 16.00
C ASP A 171 6.44 9.85 14.70
N LEU A 172 6.77 11.15 14.60
CA LEU A 172 6.54 11.90 13.36
C LEU A 172 7.32 11.33 12.17
N LEU A 173 8.61 10.99 12.36
CA LEU A 173 9.42 10.44 11.27
C LEU A 173 8.93 9.06 10.85
N GLU A 174 8.56 8.21 11.81
CA GLU A 174 7.95 6.90 11.55
C GLU A 174 6.76 7.04 10.60
N GLU A 175 5.81 7.92 10.96
CA GLU A 175 4.61 8.17 10.18
C GLU A 175 4.89 8.81 8.81
N LEU A 176 5.85 9.72 8.75
CA LEU A 176 6.23 10.34 7.48
C LEU A 176 6.86 9.34 6.51
N TYR A 177 7.66 8.38 7.01
CA TYR A 177 8.25 7.32 6.18
C TYR A 177 7.22 6.24 5.76
N GLU A 178 6.09 6.09 6.46
CA GLU A 178 5.00 5.24 5.99
C GLU A 178 4.23 5.84 4.79
N LEU A 179 4.08 7.17 4.71
CA LEU A 179 3.41 7.84 3.58
C LEU A 179 3.94 7.46 2.18
N PRO A 180 5.25 7.58 1.87
CA PRO A 180 5.79 7.18 0.56
C PRO A 180 5.59 5.69 0.28
N PHE A 181 5.59 4.83 1.32
CA PHE A 181 5.24 3.42 1.17
C PHE A 181 3.81 3.27 0.65
N MET A 182 2.83 3.91 1.28
CA MET A 182 1.41 3.83 0.88
C MET A 182 1.15 4.42 -0.50
N LEU A 183 1.79 5.56 -0.83
CA LEU A 183 1.67 6.22 -2.14
C LEU A 183 2.30 5.38 -3.26
N CYS A 184 3.46 4.77 -3.01
CA CYS A 184 4.09 3.88 -3.98
C CYS A 184 3.28 2.59 -4.17
N LEU A 185 2.77 2.00 -3.08
CA LEU A 185 1.91 0.82 -3.13
C LEU A 185 0.67 1.06 -4.00
N PHE A 186 -0.01 2.19 -3.78
CA PHE A 186 -1.15 2.59 -4.58
C PHE A 186 -0.77 2.82 -6.05
N SER A 187 0.36 3.50 -6.31
CA SER A 187 0.85 3.75 -7.66
C SER A 187 1.12 2.46 -8.43
N VAL A 188 1.76 1.47 -7.78
CA VAL A 188 2.00 0.14 -8.38
C VAL A 188 0.67 -0.55 -8.68
N ALA A 189 -0.27 -0.58 -7.73
CA ALA A 189 -1.60 -1.17 -7.95
C ALA A 189 -2.33 -0.49 -9.13
N TYR A 190 -2.30 0.85 -9.19
CA TYR A 190 -2.92 1.63 -10.25
C TYR A 190 -2.30 1.36 -11.63
N ASP A 191 -0.97 1.27 -11.72
CA ASP A 191 -0.29 0.95 -12.97
C ASP A 191 -0.63 -0.45 -13.46
N ILE A 192 -0.80 -1.41 -12.54
CA ILE A 192 -1.27 -2.75 -12.86
C ILE A 192 -2.70 -2.70 -13.41
N MET A 193 -3.61 -1.99 -12.74
CA MET A 193 -4.99 -1.79 -13.19
C MET A 193 -5.09 -1.12 -14.57
N ARG A 194 -4.23 -0.13 -14.83
CA ARG A 194 -4.15 0.58 -16.12
C ARG A 194 -3.66 -0.36 -17.22
N SER A 195 -2.69 -1.21 -16.92
CA SER A 195 -2.16 -2.21 -17.85
C SER A 195 -3.23 -3.24 -18.21
N ASP A 196 -3.99 -3.74 -17.22
CA ASP A 196 -5.12 -4.64 -17.42
C ASP A 196 -6.18 -4.01 -18.35
N LYS A 197 -6.58 -2.76 -18.08
CA LYS A 197 -7.55 -2.03 -18.93
C LYS A 197 -7.07 -1.88 -20.38
N LYS A 198 -5.78 -1.61 -20.59
CA LYS A 198 -5.19 -1.50 -21.94
C LYS A 198 -5.22 -2.83 -22.67
N LEU A 199 -4.91 -3.93 -21.98
CA LEU A 199 -4.94 -5.27 -22.56
C LEU A 199 -6.36 -5.65 -23.01
N HIS A 200 -7.36 -5.49 -22.14
CA HIS A 200 -8.77 -5.75 -22.46
C HIS A 200 -9.28 -4.93 -23.63
N ARG A 201 -8.86 -3.66 -23.72
CA ARG A 201 -9.24 -2.79 -24.85
C ARG A 201 -8.66 -3.31 -26.16
N LYS A 202 -7.40 -3.75 -26.17
CA LYS A 202 -6.76 -4.33 -27.36
C LYS A 202 -7.42 -5.62 -27.81
N GLU A 203 -7.69 -6.54 -26.87
CA GLU A 203 -8.38 -7.80 -27.16
C GLU A 203 -9.78 -7.57 -27.74
N ARG A 204 -10.53 -6.61 -27.20
CA ARG A 204 -11.84 -6.23 -27.73
C ARG A 204 -11.78 -5.67 -29.14
N LEU A 205 -10.81 -4.81 -29.45
CA LEU A 205 -10.63 -4.23 -30.78
C LEU A 205 -10.25 -5.31 -31.80
N ALA A 206 -9.32 -6.20 -31.44
CA ALA A 206 -8.92 -7.32 -32.30
C ALA A 206 -10.11 -8.27 -32.62
N LEU A 207 -10.99 -8.51 -31.65
CA LEU A 207 -12.22 -9.27 -31.89
C LEU A 207 -13.13 -8.56 -32.90
N ILE A 208 -13.37 -7.25 -32.74
CA ILE A 208 -14.20 -6.48 -33.68
C ILE A 208 -13.60 -6.51 -35.09
N GLU A 209 -12.28 -6.35 -35.22
CA GLU A 209 -11.55 -6.43 -36.49
C GLU A 209 -11.64 -7.83 -37.12
N SER A 210 -11.74 -8.90 -36.34
CA SER A 210 -11.88 -10.27 -36.87
C SER A 210 -13.27 -10.59 -37.44
N TYR A 211 -14.29 -9.76 -37.15
CA TYR A 211 -15.65 -9.90 -37.67
C TYR A 211 -15.92 -9.00 -38.89
N HIS A 212 -14.94 -8.21 -39.33
CA HIS A 212 -15.00 -7.33 -40.50
C HIS A 212 -14.01 -7.80 -41.57
#